data_AF-A0A2D4G8N2-F1
#
_entry.id   AF-A0A2D4G8N2-F1
#
_cell.length_a   1.000
_cell.length_b   1.000
_cell.length_c   1.000
_cell.angle_alpha   90.00
_cell.angle_beta   90.00
_cell.angle_gamma   90.00
#
_symmetry.space_group_name_H-M   'P 1'
#
loop_
_entity.id
_entity.type
_entity.pdbx_description
1 polymer ?
#
loop_
_entity_poly.entity_id
_entity_poly.type
_entity_poly.pdbx_seq_one_letter_code
_entity_poly.pdbx_strand_id
1 'polypeptide(L)'
;MSEELNLMDLWRTLNPGETQFTFYSNPHKSWSRIDMAWVNGDLNKNIERIETMPNIWANPNPLKIMWKGQKRKRGRWTLNAQILKEKEHIQKISEEFKLLKIIKTRIPHYKIYGIQ
;
A
#
# COMPACT_ATOMS: atom_id res chain seq x y z
N MET A 1 -18.31 12.28 -20.12
CA MET A 1 -17.05 11.55 -19.87
C MET A 1 -17.10 10.67 -18.62
N SER A 2 -17.12 11.20 -17.38
CA SER A 2 -17.11 10.34 -16.17
C SER A 2 -18.42 9.57 -15.97
N GLU A 3 -19.56 10.22 -16.19
CA GLU A 3 -20.89 9.58 -16.13
C GLU A 3 -21.07 8.53 -17.23
N GLU A 4 -20.60 8.81 -18.45
CA GLU A 4 -20.61 7.86 -19.57
C GLU A 4 -19.74 6.62 -19.29
N LEU A 5 -18.65 6.77 -18.52
CA LEU A 5 -17.74 5.69 -18.15
C LEU A 5 -18.09 5.04 -16.79
N ASN A 6 -19.21 5.44 -16.17
CA ASN A 6 -19.63 5.01 -14.83
C ASN A 6 -18.53 5.16 -13.77
N LEU A 7 -17.69 6.19 -13.89
CA LEU A 7 -16.60 6.50 -12.96
C LEU A 7 -17.08 7.46 -11.88
N MET A 8 -16.88 7.07 -10.63
CA MET A 8 -17.17 7.88 -9.44
C MET A 8 -15.90 8.17 -8.65
N ASP A 9 -15.89 9.34 -8.01
CA ASP A 9 -14.85 9.70 -7.05
C ASP A 9 -15.04 8.89 -5.78
N LEU A 10 -14.12 7.95 -5.56
CA LEU A 10 -14.17 6.99 -4.46
C LEU A 10 -14.12 7.68 -3.09
N TRP A 11 -13.27 8.70 -2.96
CA TRP A 11 -13.07 9.38 -1.68
C TRP A 11 -14.31 10.18 -1.29
N ARG A 12 -14.93 10.90 -2.24
CA ARG A 12 -16.19 11.60 -1.98
C ARG A 12 -17.34 10.66 -1.68
N THR A 13 -17.36 9.51 -2.34
CA THR A 13 -18.43 8.51 -2.16
C THR A 13 -18.36 7.88 -0.77
N LEU A 14 -17.16 7.62 -0.25
CA LEU A 14 -16.97 6.97 1.05
C LEU A 14 -16.93 7.93 2.24
N ASN A 15 -16.62 9.21 2.04
CA ASN A 15 -16.52 10.21 3.11
C ASN A 15 -17.46 11.41 2.85
N PRO A 16 -18.80 11.19 2.78
CA PRO A 16 -19.74 12.27 2.54
C PRO A 16 -19.73 13.27 3.70
N GLY A 17 -19.39 14.53 3.41
CA GLY A 17 -19.36 15.61 4.40
C GLY A 17 -18.01 15.85 5.06
N GLU A 18 -17.01 15.00 4.81
CA GLU A 18 -15.64 15.27 5.25
C GLU A 18 -14.92 16.22 4.30
N THR A 19 -14.03 17.02 4.86
CA THR A 19 -13.14 17.92 4.11
C THR A 19 -11.69 17.50 4.34
N GLN A 20 -11.11 16.80 3.38
CA GLN A 20 -9.69 16.44 3.40
C GLN A 20 -8.99 16.98 2.15
N PHE A 21 -7.79 17.50 2.36
CA PHE A 21 -6.95 18.10 1.33
C PHE A 21 -5.66 17.31 1.18
N THR A 22 -5.14 17.24 -0.04
CA THR A 22 -3.90 16.50 -0.35
C THR A 22 -2.75 17.43 -0.70
N PHE A 23 -3.04 18.70 -0.98
CA PHE A 23 -2.07 19.69 -1.42
C PHE A 23 -2.36 21.08 -0.85
N TYR A 24 -1.30 21.76 -0.41
CA TYR A 24 -1.33 23.18 -0.05
C TYR A 24 -0.54 24.00 -1.06
N SER A 25 -1.18 25.07 -1.56
CA SER A 25 -0.54 26.02 -2.47
C SER A 25 -0.05 27.24 -1.68
N ASN A 26 1.28 27.40 -1.58
CA ASN A 26 1.89 28.55 -0.90
C ASN A 26 1.49 29.91 -1.54
N PRO A 27 1.53 30.09 -2.88
CA PRO A 27 1.19 31.38 -3.50
C PRO A 27 -0.27 31.79 -3.26
N HIS A 28 -1.19 30.83 -3.28
CA HIS A 28 -2.63 31.08 -3.15
C HIS A 28 -3.14 30.94 -1.71
N LYS A 29 -2.28 30.52 -0.77
CA LYS A 29 -2.62 30.24 0.63
C LYS A 29 -3.88 29.37 0.77
N SER A 30 -4.03 28.40 -0.12
CA SER A 30 -5.24 27.61 -0.27
C SER A 30 -4.95 26.12 -0.21
N TRP A 31 -5.87 25.38 0.41
CA TRP A 31 -5.86 23.92 0.43
C TRP A 31 -6.72 23.38 -0.71
N SER A 32 -6.22 22.34 -1.37
CA SER A 32 -6.90 21.69 -2.48
C SER A 32 -6.66 20.19 -2.44
N ARG A 33 -7.60 19.42 -2.99
CA ARG A 33 -7.47 17.98 -3.17
C ARG A 33 -7.25 17.73 -4.66
N ILE A 34 -6.00 17.49 -5.03
CA ILE A 34 -5.59 17.24 -6.42
C ILE A 34 -5.40 15.75 -6.69
N ASP A 35 -5.20 14.95 -5.65
CA ASP A 35 -5.07 13.50 -5.74
C ASP A 35 -6.45 12.87 -5.56
N MET A 36 -6.93 12.22 -6.62
CA MET A 36 -8.26 11.62 -6.67
C MET A 36 -8.17 10.18 -7.14
N ALA A 37 -8.93 9.30 -6.48
CA ALA A 37 -9.11 7.93 -6.91
C ALA A 37 -10.50 7.77 -7.54
N TRP A 38 -10.52 7.43 -8.83
CA TRP A 38 -11.76 7.16 -9.56
C TRP A 38 -11.96 5.66 -9.69
N VAL A 39 -13.19 5.20 -9.46
CA VAL A 39 -13.53 3.78 -9.59
C VAL A 39 -14.82 3.61 -10.37
N ASN A 40 -14.98 2.47 -11.03
CA ASN A 40 -16.26 2.08 -11.61
C ASN A 40 -17.26 1.82 -10.47
N GLY A 41 -18.51 2.26 -10.64
CA GLY A 41 -19.57 2.04 -9.65
C GLY A 41 -19.79 0.59 -9.25
N ASP A 42 -19.50 -0.37 -10.13
CA ASP A 42 -19.59 -1.80 -9.80
C ASP A 42 -18.51 -2.24 -8.79
N LEU A 43 -17.32 -1.65 -8.86
CA LEU A 43 -16.20 -1.96 -7.98
C LEU A 43 -16.34 -1.30 -6.60
N ASN A 44 -17.08 -0.19 -6.51
CA ASN A 44 -17.28 0.55 -5.26
C ASN A 44 -17.83 -0.34 -4.13
N LYS A 45 -18.71 -1.29 -4.45
CA LYS A 45 -19.29 -2.24 -3.47
C LYS A 45 -18.23 -3.06 -2.72
N ASN A 46 -17.08 -3.29 -3.36
CA ASN A 46 -16.00 -4.10 -2.82
C ASN A 46 -14.94 -3.28 -2.08
N ILE A 47 -15.07 -1.96 -2.04
CA ILE A 47 -14.13 -1.08 -1.35
C ILE A 47 -14.67 -0.81 0.05
N GLU A 48 -13.77 -0.86 1.04
CA GLU A 48 -14.10 -0.70 2.46
C GLU A 48 -13.91 0.73 2.91
N ARG A 49 -12.71 1.28 2.68
CA ARG A 49 -12.36 2.65 3.06
C ARG A 49 -11.22 3.17 2.22
N ILE A 50 -11.09 4.49 2.18
CA ILE A 50 -9.99 5.21 1.55
C ILE A 50 -9.50 6.27 2.52
N GLU A 51 -8.19 6.32 2.73
CA GLU A 51 -7.53 7.19 3.71
C GLU A 51 -6.41 7.97 3.02
N THR A 52 -6.28 9.26 3.31
CA THR A 52 -5.08 10.03 2.96
C THR A 52 -4.04 9.84 4.04
N MET A 53 -2.88 9.32 3.66
CA MET A 53 -1.78 9.07 4.59
C MET A 53 -0.91 10.33 4.72
N PRO A 54 -0.50 10.71 5.95
CA PRO A 54 0.41 11.83 6.14
C PRO A 54 1.79 11.47 5.56
N ASN A 55 2.35 12.37 4.75
CA ASN A 55 3.69 12.23 4.19
C ASN A 55 4.57 13.41 4.60
N ILE A 56 5.77 13.10 5.11
CA ILE A 56 6.76 14.10 5.52
C ILE A 56 7.78 14.34 4.40
N TRP A 57 7.93 13.39 3.48
CA TRP A 57 9.05 13.36 2.52
C TRP A 57 8.67 13.85 1.13
N ALA A 58 7.41 13.71 0.72
CA ALA A 58 6.96 14.17 -0.58
C ALA A 58 5.61 14.86 -0.51
N ASN A 59 5.46 15.89 -1.34
CA ASN A 59 4.19 16.48 -1.71
C ASN A 59 3.87 15.89 -3.10
N PRO A 60 2.86 15.00 -3.28
CA PRO A 60 1.62 14.89 -2.50
C PRO A 60 1.54 13.74 -1.47
N ASN A 61 0.50 13.80 -0.63
CA ASN A 61 0.14 12.76 0.34
C ASN A 61 -0.41 11.49 -0.35
N PRO A 62 0.10 10.29 -0.02
CA PRO A 62 -0.37 9.05 -0.63
C PRO A 62 -1.80 8.70 -0.19
N LEU A 63 -2.58 8.14 -1.12
CA LEU A 63 -3.90 7.58 -0.85
C LEU A 63 -3.81 6.08 -0.60
N LYS A 64 -4.42 5.62 0.48
CA LYS A 64 -4.52 4.21 0.86
C LYS A 64 -5.95 3.74 0.67
N ILE A 65 -6.15 2.79 -0.25
CA ILE A 65 -7.46 2.18 -0.51
C ILE A 65 -7.48 0.79 0.11
N MET A 66 -8.47 0.51 0.94
CA MET A 66 -8.71 -0.83 1.45
C MET A 66 -9.88 -1.48 0.72
N TRP A 67 -9.62 -2.66 0.18
CA TRP A 67 -10.61 -3.49 -0.48
C TRP A 67 -11.15 -4.51 0.53
N LYS A 68 -12.46 -4.75 0.56
CA LYS A 68 -13.12 -5.73 1.46
C LYS A 68 -12.65 -7.19 1.27
N GLY A 69 -11.78 -7.42 0.28
CA GLY A 69 -11.36 -8.71 -0.23
C GLY A 69 -12.53 -9.55 -0.73
N GLN A 70 -12.35 -10.28 -1.83
CA GLN A 70 -12.99 -11.58 -1.87
C GLN A 70 -12.28 -12.44 -0.83
N LYS A 71 -13.02 -13.26 -0.05
CA LYS A 71 -12.42 -14.35 0.74
C LYS A 71 -11.77 -15.33 -0.24
N ARG A 72 -10.60 -14.99 -0.80
CA ARG A 72 -9.77 -15.94 -1.52
C ARG A 72 -9.48 -17.02 -0.50
N LYS A 73 -9.92 -18.25 -0.79
CA LYS A 73 -9.39 -19.43 -0.11
C LYS A 73 -7.88 -19.26 -0.22
N ARG A 74 -7.19 -19.00 0.89
CA ARG A 74 -5.74 -18.86 0.89
C ARG A 74 -5.22 -20.18 0.34
N GLY A 75 -4.85 -20.20 -0.95
CA GLY A 75 -4.07 -21.29 -1.48
C GLY A 75 -2.85 -21.37 -0.59
N ARG A 76 -2.56 -22.55 -0.02
CA ARG A 76 -1.26 -22.74 0.61
C ARG A 76 -0.25 -22.53 -0.49
N TRP A 77 0.56 -21.48 -0.37
CA TRP A 77 1.74 -21.35 -1.21
C TRP A 77 2.63 -22.54 -0.90
N THR A 78 2.65 -23.50 -1.81
CA THR A 78 3.60 -24.61 -1.80
C THR A 78 4.74 -24.25 -2.73
N LEU A 79 5.96 -24.19 -2.19
CA LEU A 79 7.15 -24.05 -3.01
C LEU A 79 7.19 -25.21 -4.02
N ASN A 80 7.41 -24.89 -5.29
CA ASN A 80 7.62 -25.92 -6.30
C ASN A 80 8.93 -26.66 -5.97
N ALA A 81 8.83 -27.94 -5.58
CA ALA A 81 9.97 -28.76 -5.19
C ALA A 81 11.00 -28.95 -6.32
N GLN A 82 10.62 -28.71 -7.59
CA GLN A 82 11.55 -28.77 -8.72
C GLN A 82 12.62 -27.68 -8.65
N ILE A 83 12.27 -26.49 -8.14
CA ILE A 83 13.21 -25.37 -7.96
C ILE A 83 14.34 -25.77 -7.00
N LEU A 84 14.05 -26.63 -6.02
CA LEU A 84 15.03 -27.14 -5.06
C LEU A 84 15.97 -28.19 -5.65
N LYS A 85 15.75 -28.66 -6.88
CA LYS A 85 16.65 -29.60 -7.56
C LYS A 85 17.67 -28.89 -8.44
N GLU A 86 17.40 -27.65 -8.81
CA GLU A 86 18.27 -26.86 -9.69
C GLU A 86 19.42 -26.25 -8.89
N LYS A 87 20.65 -26.63 -9.25
CA LYS A 87 21.86 -26.23 -8.52
C LYS A 87 22.05 -24.71 -8.44
N GLU A 88 21.73 -24.00 -9.51
CA GLU A 88 21.83 -22.54 -9.57
C GLU A 88 20.95 -21.85 -8.53
N HIS A 89 19.72 -22.35 -8.35
CA HIS A 89 18.78 -21.81 -7.36
C HIS A 89 19.23 -22.11 -5.93
N ILE A 90 19.71 -23.32 -5.67
CA ILE A 90 20.28 -23.70 -4.37
C ILE A 90 21.47 -22.79 -4.02
N GLN A 91 22.32 -22.49 -4.99
CA GLN A 91 23.50 -21.66 -4.78
C GLN A 91 23.12 -20.22 -4.44
N LYS A 92 22.22 -19.60 -5.20
CA LYS A 92 21.69 -18.26 -4.90
C LYS A 92 21.04 -18.18 -3.52
N ILE A 93 20.21 -19.17 -3.18
CA ILE A 93 19.56 -19.26 -1.86
C ILE A 93 20.62 -19.35 -0.74
N SER A 94 21.66 -20.16 -0.93
CA SER A 94 22.76 -20.30 0.04
C SER A 94 23.54 -18.99 0.25
N GLU A 95 23.79 -18.24 -0.82
CA GLU A 95 24.45 -16.93 -0.76
C GLU A 95 23.60 -15.91 0.01
N GLU A 96 22.31 -15.81 -0.30
CA GLU A 96 21.35 -14.96 0.41
C GLU A 96 21.25 -15.33 1.89
N PHE A 97 21.22 -16.62 2.23
CA PHE A 97 21.23 -17.08 3.62
C PHE A 97 22.51 -16.68 4.37
N LYS A 98 23.68 -16.68 3.70
CA LYS A 98 24.93 -16.19 4.30
C LYS A 98 24.85 -14.68 4.56
N LEU A 99 24.35 -13.91 3.60
CA LEU A 99 24.16 -12.46 3.75
C LEU A 99 23.21 -12.14 4.91
N LEU A 100 22.07 -12.82 5.01
CA LEU A 100 21.12 -12.65 6.11
C LEU A 100 21.72 -12.97 7.49
N LYS A 101 22.58 -14.00 7.59
CA LYS A 101 23.29 -14.31 8.84
C LYS A 101 24.23 -13.19 9.24
N ILE A 102 24.98 -12.62 8.28
CA ILE A 102 25.89 -11.49 8.51
C ILE A 102 25.12 -10.25 8.94
N ILE A 103 23.97 -9.97 8.31
CA ILE A 103 23.13 -8.82 8.67
C ILE A 103 22.57 -8.99 10.09
N LYS A 104 22.07 -10.18 10.45
CA LYS A 104 21.56 -10.44 11.81
C LYS A 104 22.63 -10.35 12.89
N THR A 105 23.88 -10.69 12.60
CA THR A 105 24.99 -10.55 13.57
C THR A 105 25.52 -9.11 13.65
N ARG A 106 25.31 -8.30 12.61
CA ARG A 106 25.73 -6.88 12.57
C ARG A 106 24.69 -5.88 13.03
N ILE A 107 23.41 -6.25 13.11
CA ILE A 107 22.39 -5.40 13.73
C ILE A 107 22.50 -5.60 15.25
N PRO A 108 23.07 -4.66 16.03
CA PRO A 108 22.90 -4.70 17.46
C PRO A 108 21.40 -4.63 17.74
N HIS A 109 20.91 -5.50 18.62
CA HIS A 109 19.55 -5.44 19.15
C HIS A 109 19.30 -4.02 19.66
N TYR A 110 18.69 -3.16 18.84
CA TYR A 110 18.13 -1.92 19.35
C TYR A 110 16.99 -2.35 20.26
N LYS A 111 17.22 -2.22 21.57
CA LYS A 111 16.15 -2.25 22.56
C LYS A 111 15.12 -1.23 22.09
N ILE A 112 14.00 -1.72 21.60
CA ILE A 112 12.79 -0.92 21.46
C ILE A 112 12.40 -0.60 22.91
N TYR A 113 12.84 0.55 23.41
CA TYR A 113 12.34 1.06 24.67
C TYR A 113 10.84 1.28 24.50
N GLY A 114 10.06 0.49 25.22
CA GLY A 114 8.63 0.67 25.35
C GLY A 114 8.37 2.08 25.88
N ILE A 115 7.47 2.76 25.20
CA ILE A 115 6.85 4.01 25.64
C ILE A 115 6.12 3.69 26.96
N GLN A 116 6.52 4.38 28.03
CA GLN A 116 5.74 4.55 29.25
C GLN A 116 4.62 5.57 29.01
#